data_AF-S5CHW4-F1
#
_entry.id   AF-S5CHW4-F1
#
_cell.length_a   1.000
_cell.length_b   1.000
_cell.length_c   1.000
_cell.angle_alpha   90.00
_cell.angle_beta   90.00
_cell.angle_gamma   90.00
#
_symmetry.space_group_name_H-M   'P 1'
#
loop_
_entity.id
_entity.type
_entity.pdbx_description
1 polymer ?
#
loop_
_entity_poly.entity_id
_entity_poly.type
_entity_poly.pdbx_seq_one_letter_code
_entity_poly.pdbx_strand_id
1 'polypeptide(L)'
;MMNMMTDLSCGPSSVTELNAAPAAAAEVAAGSSEKMGRGKIEIKRIENTTNRQVTFCKRRNGLLKKAYELSVLCDAEVALIVFSS
;
A
#
# COMPACT_ATOMS: atom_id res chain seq x y z
N MET A 1 3.92 -14.19 -21.87
CA MET A 1 4.48 -14.52 -20.54
C MET A 1 4.05 -13.44 -19.57
N MET A 2 3.59 -13.86 -18.40
CA MET A 2 2.59 -13.17 -17.58
C MET A 2 3.03 -11.78 -17.10
N ASN A 3 2.28 -10.78 -17.54
CA ASN A 3 2.38 -9.40 -17.07
C ASN A 3 1.74 -9.30 -15.67
N MET A 4 2.40 -9.83 -14.63
CA MET A 4 2.01 -9.61 -13.22
C MET A 4 2.39 -8.20 -12.74
N MET A 5 2.04 -7.19 -13.53
CA MET A 5 1.75 -5.87 -12.98
C MET A 5 0.38 -6.02 -12.32
N THR A 6 0.34 -6.61 -11.12
CA THR A 6 -0.72 -6.27 -10.18
C THR A 6 -0.52 -4.80 -9.88
N ASP A 7 -1.12 -3.95 -10.72
CA ASP A 7 -1.57 -2.63 -10.34
C ASP A 7 -2.60 -2.87 -9.23
N LEU A 8 -2.09 -3.19 -8.04
CA LEU A 8 -2.76 -2.95 -6.79
C LEU A 8 -2.65 -1.44 -6.58
N SER A 9 -3.24 -0.72 -7.53
CA SER A 9 -3.38 0.71 -7.57
C SER A 9 -4.19 1.03 -6.32
N CYS A 10 -3.51 1.64 -5.36
CA CYS A 10 -4.19 2.41 -4.34
C CYS A 10 -4.77 3.63 -5.07
N GLY A 11 -5.86 3.44 -5.83
CA GLY A 11 -6.73 4.53 -6.22
C GLY A 11 -7.39 5.11 -4.97
N PRO A 12 -7.88 6.37 -5.02
CA PRO A 12 -8.76 6.87 -3.97
C PRO A 12 -9.93 5.89 -3.85
N SER A 13 -10.14 5.35 -2.66
CA SER A 13 -11.08 4.26 -2.41
C SER A 13 -12.52 4.74 -2.55
N SER A 14 -13.08 4.75 -3.76
CA SER A 14 -14.51 4.92 -4.00
C SER A 14 -15.17 3.54 -4.15
N VAL A 15 -15.54 2.95 -3.02
CA VAL A 15 -16.60 1.93 -2.92
C VAL A 15 -17.47 2.27 -1.70
N THR A 16 -18.48 3.11 -1.90
CA THR A 16 -19.74 3.17 -1.13
C THR A 16 -20.51 1.86 -1.39
N GLU A 17 -21.26 1.19 -0.52
CA GLU A 17 -21.79 1.33 0.86
C GLU A 17 -22.09 -0.12 1.35
N LEU A 18 -22.12 -0.47 2.64
CA LEU A 18 -23.34 -0.41 3.46
C LEU A 18 -23.01 -0.74 4.94
N ASN A 19 -22.96 0.32 5.76
CA ASN A 19 -23.62 0.49 7.07
C ASN A 19 -22.77 1.25 8.12
N ALA A 20 -23.35 2.40 8.54
CA ALA A 20 -23.11 3.19 9.75
C ALA A 20 -21.87 4.14 9.84
N ALA A 21 -21.97 5.25 9.10
CA ALA A 21 -21.71 6.69 9.42
C ALA A 21 -20.97 7.15 10.71
N PRO A 22 -20.55 8.44 10.81
CA PRO A 22 -19.83 9.28 9.83
C PRO A 22 -18.73 10.17 10.48
N ALA A 23 -17.68 10.58 9.75
CA ALA A 23 -17.05 11.90 9.93
C ALA A 23 -16.03 12.24 8.83
N ALA A 24 -16.28 13.39 8.20
CA ALA A 24 -15.32 14.29 7.53
C ALA A 24 -14.73 13.89 6.16
N ALA A 25 -15.21 14.64 5.17
CA ALA A 25 -14.73 14.80 3.80
C ALA A 25 -13.22 15.10 3.66
N ALA A 26 -12.62 14.57 2.59
CA ALA A 26 -11.67 15.30 1.74
C ALA A 26 -11.47 14.54 0.41
N GLU A 27 -12.17 14.99 -0.63
CA GLU A 27 -11.71 14.86 -2.02
C GLU A 27 -10.57 15.86 -2.27
N VAL A 28 -9.79 15.57 -3.33
CA VAL A 28 -8.81 16.44 -4.03
C VAL A 28 -7.39 16.51 -3.44
N ALA A 29 -6.43 15.88 -4.14
CA ALA A 29 -5.36 16.59 -4.85
C ALA A 29 -4.44 15.59 -5.55
N ALA A 30 -4.68 15.36 -6.84
CA ALA A 30 -3.61 15.01 -7.76
C ALA A 30 -2.69 16.23 -7.90
N GLY A 31 -1.77 16.39 -6.94
CA GLY A 31 -0.75 17.42 -6.94
C GLY A 31 0.51 16.93 -7.63
N SER A 32 0.80 17.49 -8.80
CA SER A 32 2.10 17.42 -9.47
C SER A 32 3.21 17.84 -8.51
N SER A 33 4.22 17.00 -8.25
CA SER A 33 5.41 17.40 -7.51
C SER A 33 6.57 16.45 -7.78
N GLU A 34 7.57 16.99 -8.48
CA GLU A 34 9.02 16.78 -8.33
C GLU A 34 9.41 15.62 -7.37
N LYS A 35 10.22 14.69 -7.87
CA LYS A 35 10.66 13.49 -7.16
C LYS A 35 11.57 13.83 -5.97
N MET A 36 10.98 14.23 -4.84
CA MET A 36 11.67 14.21 -3.56
C MET A 36 12.10 12.77 -3.27
N GLY A 37 13.39 12.57 -2.99
CA GLY A 37 13.96 11.26 -2.67
C GLY A 37 13.30 10.59 -1.47
N ARG A 38 13.63 9.33 -1.22
CA ARG A 38 13.08 8.57 -0.09
C ARG A 38 13.60 9.14 1.24
N GLY A 39 12.75 9.86 1.96
CA GLY A 39 13.05 10.30 3.33
C GLY A 39 13.16 9.13 4.31
N LYS A 40 14.13 9.19 5.22
CA LYS A 40 14.21 8.27 6.37
C LYS A 40 13.08 8.60 7.35
N ILE A 41 12.35 7.60 7.80
CA ILE A 41 11.32 7.73 8.83
C ILE A 41 11.64 6.81 10.01
N GLU A 42 11.24 7.20 11.21
CA GLU A 42 11.34 6.34 12.40
C GLU A 42 10.38 5.15 12.30
N ILE A 43 10.77 4.00 12.85
CA ILE A 43 9.91 2.80 12.91
C ILE A 43 8.97 2.95 14.12
N LYS A 44 7.91 3.72 13.92
CA LYS A 44 6.79 3.95 14.85
C LYS A 44 5.47 3.92 14.06
N ARG A 45 4.34 3.86 14.78
CA ARG A 45 3.02 3.97 14.14
C ARG A 45 2.90 5.34 13.46
N ILE A 46 2.44 5.35 12.21
CA ILE A 46 2.19 6.60 11.47
C ILE A 46 0.83 7.13 11.91
N GLU A 47 0.80 8.30 12.56
CA GLU A 47 -0.45 8.88 13.06
C GLU A 47 -1.35 9.40 11.94
N ASN A 48 -0.75 10.05 10.94
CA ASN A 48 -1.47 10.56 9.77
C ASN A 48 -2.07 9.39 8.95
N THR A 49 -3.40 9.32 8.88
CA THR A 49 -4.14 8.23 8.23
C THR A 49 -3.81 8.08 6.75
N THR A 50 -3.73 9.18 6.00
CA THR A 50 -3.39 9.15 4.56
C THR A 50 -1.98 8.61 4.33
N ASN A 51 -1.00 9.10 5.08
CA ASN A 51 0.38 8.62 5.00
C ASN A 51 0.50 7.16 5.43
N ARG A 52 -0.27 6.74 6.43
CA ARG A 52 -0.33 5.35 6.90
C ARG A 52 -0.87 4.43 5.80
N GLN A 53 -1.97 4.81 5.14
CA GLN A 53 -2.56 4.03 4.04
C GLN A 53 -1.62 3.93 2.84
N VAL A 54 -1.05 5.05 2.39
CA VAL A 54 -0.09 5.05 1.27
C VAL A 54 1.17 4.24 1.63
N THR A 55 1.68 4.36 2.84
CA THR A 55 2.85 3.60 3.30
C THR A 55 2.55 2.11 3.42
N PHE A 56 1.38 1.75 3.94
CA PHE A 56 0.92 0.37 4.00
C PHE A 56 0.87 -0.26 2.61
N CYS A 57 0.22 0.40 1.65
CA CYS A 57 0.15 -0.08 0.27
C CYS A 57 1.55 -0.24 -0.36
N LYS A 58 2.42 0.77 -0.23
CA LYS A 58 3.79 0.71 -0.76
C LYS A 58 4.63 -0.40 -0.12
N ARG A 59 4.55 -0.56 1.21
CA ARG A 59 5.33 -1.58 1.95
C ARG A 59 4.80 -2.98 1.73
N ARG A 60 3.48 -3.19 1.73
CA ARG A 60 2.85 -4.48 1.39
C ARG A 60 3.31 -4.94 0.02
N ASN A 61 3.27 -4.06 -0.98
CA ASN A 61 3.71 -4.40 -2.34
C ASN A 61 5.21 -4.72 -2.38
N GLY A 62 6.04 -4.01 -1.62
CA GLY A 62 7.47 -4.32 -1.48
C GLY A 62 7.72 -5.69 -0.82
N LEU A 63 6.96 -6.04 0.22
CA LEU A 63 7.06 -7.33 0.91
C LEU A 63 6.63 -8.49 0.01
N LEU A 64 5.53 -8.33 -0.72
CA LEU A 64 5.07 -9.35 -1.67
C LEU A 64 6.10 -9.62 -2.77
N LYS A 65 6.74 -8.56 -3.31
CA LYS A 65 7.83 -8.72 -4.28
C LYS A 65 9.00 -9.50 -3.68
N LYS A 66 9.38 -9.20 -2.44
CA LYS A 66 10.49 -9.91 -1.77
C LYS A 66 10.16 -11.37 -1.47
N ALA A 67 8.93 -11.66 -1.04
CA ALA A 67 8.48 -13.04 -0.84
C ALA A 67 8.50 -13.83 -2.15
N TYR A 68 8.07 -13.21 -3.25
CA TYR A 68 8.14 -13.81 -4.58
C TYR A 68 9.59 -14.07 -5.03
N GLU A 69 10.48 -13.08 -4.91
CA GLU A 69 11.91 -13.24 -5.21
C GLU A 69 12.51 -14.40 -4.42
N LEU A 70 12.21 -14.52 -3.12
CA LEU A 70 12.70 -15.62 -2.29
C LEU A 70 12.16 -16.99 -2.71
N SER A 71 10.88 -17.05 -3.07
CA SER A 71 10.25 -18.30 -3.53
C SER A 71 10.93 -18.81 -4.80
N VAL A 72 11.23 -17.92 -5.76
CA VAL A 72 11.89 -18.29 -7.03
C VAL A 72 13.37 -18.58 -6.85
N LEU A 73 14.10 -17.83 -6.02
CA LEU A 73 15.55 -18.01 -5.88
C LEU A 73 15.92 -19.29 -5.11
N CYS A 74 15.06 -19.74 -4.20
CA CYS A 74 15.34 -20.84 -3.29
C CYS A 74 14.39 -22.03 -3.48
N ASP A 75 13.51 -22.02 -4.49
CA ASP A 75 12.45 -23.01 -4.72
C ASP A 75 11.66 -23.33 -3.44
N ALA A 76 11.30 -22.29 -2.68
CA ALA A 76 10.64 -22.41 -1.38
C ALA A 76 9.16 -21.99 -1.47
N GLU A 77 8.29 -22.74 -0.79
CA GLU A 77 6.90 -22.34 -0.56
C GLU A 77 6.83 -21.27 0.54
N VAL A 78 6.33 -20.08 0.20
CA VAL A 78 6.27 -18.93 1.11
C VAL A 78 4.84 -18.42 1.22
N ALA A 79 4.33 -18.31 2.45
CA ALA A 79 3.01 -17.74 2.74
C ALA A 79 3.15 -16.43 3.54
N LEU A 80 2.31 -15.43 3.21
CA LEU A 80 2.29 -14.13 3.88
C LEU A 80 0.85 -13.69 4.14
N ILE A 81 0.53 -13.38 5.40
CA ILE A 81 -0.81 -12.92 5.82
C ILE A 81 -0.68 -11.51 6.38
N VAL A 82 -1.42 -10.57 5.80
CA VAL A 82 -1.39 -9.15 6.19
C VAL A 82 -2.81 -8.65 6.38
N PHE A 83 -3.12 -8.16 7.58
CA PHE A 83 -4.39 -7.52 7.91
C PHE A 83 -4.27 -6.00 7.76
N SER A 84 -5.38 -5.35 7.42
CA SER A 84 -5.52 -3.89 7.40
C SER A 84 -6.72 -3.51 8.26
N SER A 85 -6.58 -2.43 9.04
CA SER A 85 -7.62 -1.81 9.85
C SER A 85 -7.60 -0.30 9.67
#